data_AF-A0A0J6VHN9-F1
#
_entry.id   AF-A0A0J6VHN9-F1
#
_cell.length_a   1.000
_cell.length_b   1.000
_cell.length_c   1.000
_cell.angle_alpha   90.00
_cell.angle_beta   90.00
_cell.angle_gamma   90.00
#
_symmetry.space_group_name_H-M   'P 1'
#
loop_
_entity.id
_entity.type
_entity.pdbx_description
1 polymer ?
#
loop_
_entity_poly.entity_id
_entity_poly.type
_entity_poly.pdbx_seq_one_letter_code
_entity_poly.pdbx_strand_id
1 'polypeptide(L)'
;MSGDGTMIYNPMGLADLTSSMVQFSQELDQIGQEAHTLLAGSQEFFQGPSGAVNYQQAQQLINEGIQDGKDVIARHGSTVDTASSNFSAADLQVGNSFGGV
;
A
#
# COMPACT_ATOMS: atom_id res chain seq x y z
N MET A 1 38.92 -5.88 11.52
CA MET A 1 37.76 -5.79 10.62
C MET A 1 36.56 -5.47 11.49
N SER A 2 36.49 -4.23 11.99
CA SER A 2 35.36 -3.78 12.82
C SER A 2 34.23 -3.47 11.86
N GLY A 3 33.12 -4.21 11.98
CA GLY A 3 31.98 -4.10 11.09
C GLY A 3 31.44 -2.68 11.10
N ASP A 4 31.70 -1.99 10.00
CA ASP A 4 30.95 -0.82 9.54
C ASP A 4 29.54 -1.30 9.19
N GLY A 5 28.75 -1.50 10.25
CA GLY A 5 27.37 -1.97 10.19
C GLY A 5 26.46 -1.02 10.94
N THR A 6 26.81 0.27 10.99
CA THR A 6 25.86 1.30 11.39
C THR A 6 24.73 1.24 10.36
N MET A 7 23.57 0.76 10.78
CA MET A 7 22.36 0.76 9.96
C MET A 7 22.09 2.21 9.52
N ILE A 8 22.37 2.52 8.26
CA ILE A 8 22.04 3.83 7.69
C ILE A 8 20.53 3.84 7.44
N TYR A 9 19.79 4.36 8.41
CA TYR A 9 18.34 4.52 8.36
C TYR A 9 17.98 5.95 7.94
N ASN A 10 17.09 6.10 6.93
CA ASN A 10 16.62 7.40 6.46
C ASN A 10 15.15 7.63 6.88
N PRO A 11 14.90 8.26 8.04
CA PRO A 11 13.54 8.51 8.54
C PRO A 11 12.70 9.36 7.58
N MET A 12 13.31 10.33 6.90
CA MET A 12 12.60 11.17 5.94
C MET A 12 12.11 10.37 4.74
N GLY A 13 12.92 9.43 4.25
CA GLY A 13 12.54 8.56 3.14
C GLY A 13 11.35 7.64 3.46
N LEU A 14 11.17 7.24 4.73
CA LEU A 14 10.06 6.39 5.13
C LEU A 14 8.78 7.16 5.45
N ALA A 15 8.90 8.39 5.97
CA ALA A 15 7.76 9.30 6.05
C ALA A 15 7.21 9.63 4.66
N ASP A 16 8.10 9.87 3.69
CA ASP A 16 7.74 10.15 2.29
C ASP A 16 7.13 8.93 1.60
N LEU A 17 7.65 7.73 1.87
CA LEU A 17 7.07 6.47 1.41
C LEU A 17 5.66 6.25 1.96
N THR A 18 5.45 6.51 3.25
CA THR A 18 4.13 6.36 3.90
C THR A 18 3.12 7.37 3.35
N SER A 19 3.55 8.62 3.13
CA SER A 19 2.73 9.64 2.44
C SER A 19 2.36 9.20 1.02
N SER A 20 3.31 8.66 0.27
CA SER A 20 3.09 8.13 -1.08
C SER A 20 2.10 6.96 -1.09
N MET A 21 2.15 6.08 -0.09
CA MET A 21 1.20 4.96 0.07
C MET A 21 -0.24 5.44 0.28
N VAL A 22 -0.44 6.50 1.08
CA VAL A 22 -1.77 7.12 1.24
C VAL A 22 -2.27 7.68 -0.08
N GLN A 23 -1.40 8.33 -0.85
CA GLN A 23 -1.74 8.84 -2.17
C GLN A 23 -2.12 7.71 -3.14
N PHE A 24 -1.36 6.62 -3.20
CA PHE A 24 -1.69 5.47 -4.05
C PHE A 24 -3.03 4.82 -3.68
N SER A 25 -3.39 4.79 -2.39
CA SER A 25 -4.73 4.35 -1.98
C SER A 25 -5.83 5.23 -2.55
N GLN A 26 -5.64 6.55 -2.60
CA GLN A 26 -6.62 7.48 -3.15
C GLN A 26 -6.72 7.36 -4.67
N GLU A 27 -5.60 7.15 -5.35
CA GLU A 27 -5.55 6.89 -6.79
C GLU A 27 -6.28 5.58 -7.15
N LEU A 28 -6.12 4.52 -6.35
CA LEU A 28 -6.87 3.27 -6.53
C LEU A 28 -8.39 3.45 -6.37
N ASP A 29 -8.83 4.28 -5.41
CA ASP A 29 -10.24 4.61 -5.26
C ASP A 29 -10.79 5.36 -6.49
N GLN A 30 -10.01 6.28 -7.06
CA GLN A 30 -10.36 7.00 -8.29
C GLN A 30 -10.43 6.06 -9.51
N ILE A 31 -9.42 5.21 -9.69
CA ILE A 31 -9.38 4.20 -10.75
C ILE A 31 -10.59 3.27 -10.64
N GLY A 32 -10.97 2.92 -9.41
CA GLY A 32 -12.14 2.10 -9.16
C GLY A 32 -13.45 2.74 -9.62
N GLN A 33 -13.65 4.03 -9.32
CA GLN A 33 -14.82 4.78 -9.77
C GLN A 33 -14.84 4.92 -11.30
N GLU A 34 -13.68 5.13 -11.93
CA GLU A 34 -13.56 5.18 -13.38
C GLU A 34 -13.87 3.82 -14.02
N ALA A 35 -13.35 2.73 -13.45
CA ALA A 35 -13.62 1.37 -13.90
C ALA A 35 -15.11 1.02 -13.81
N HIS A 36 -15.81 1.42 -12.75
CA HIS A 36 -17.27 1.27 -12.64
C HIS A 36 -18.02 2.08 -13.69
N THR A 37 -17.56 3.30 -13.98
CA THR A 37 -18.17 4.17 -15.00
C THR A 37 -18.02 3.55 -16.40
N LEU A 38 -16.82 3.07 -16.73
CA LEU A 38 -16.54 2.37 -17.99
C LEU A 38 -17.32 1.05 -18.09
N LEU A 39 -17.42 0.30 -17.00
CA LEU A 39 -18.23 -0.92 -16.95
C LEU A 39 -19.70 -0.59 -17.19
N ALA A 40 -20.27 0.43 -16.55
CA ALA A 40 -21.63 0.89 -16.80
C ALA A 40 -21.86 1.34 -18.26
N GLY A 41 -20.86 1.96 -18.89
CA GLY A 41 -20.92 2.33 -20.32
C GLY A 41 -20.83 1.15 -21.29
N SER A 42 -20.38 -0.03 -20.84
CA SER A 42 -20.20 -1.23 -21.67
C SER A 42 -21.33 -2.25 -21.52
N GLN A 43 -22.47 -1.89 -20.91
CA GLN A 43 -23.63 -2.77 -20.75
C GLN A 43 -24.08 -3.45 -22.05
N GLU A 44 -23.85 -2.81 -23.20
CA GLU A 44 -24.17 -3.37 -24.51
C GLU A 44 -23.38 -4.62 -24.90
N PHE A 45 -22.15 -4.76 -24.41
CA PHE A 45 -21.31 -5.94 -24.62
C PHE A 45 -21.74 -7.13 -23.75
N PHE A 46 -22.55 -6.86 -22.74
CA PHE A 46 -23.18 -7.84 -21.86
C PHE A 46 -24.62 -8.14 -22.28
N GLN A 47 -24.99 -7.94 -23.55
CA GLN A 47 -26.29 -8.35 -24.06
C GLN A 47 -26.24 -9.83 -24.48
N GLY A 48 -26.80 -10.72 -23.65
CA GLY A 48 -26.87 -12.16 -23.91
C GLY A 48 -27.40 -12.94 -22.70
N PRO A 49 -27.65 -14.27 -22.83
CA PRO A 49 -28.25 -15.10 -21.77
C PRO A 49 -27.51 -15.06 -20.43
N SER A 50 -26.18 -14.85 -20.46
CA SER A 50 -25.31 -14.76 -19.28
C SER A 50 -24.79 -13.34 -19.02
N GLY A 51 -25.28 -12.36 -19.77
CA GLY A 51 -24.74 -11.01 -19.79
C GLY A 51 -24.87 -10.26 -18.46
N ALA A 52 -26.05 -10.30 -17.85
CA ALA A 52 -26.28 -9.72 -16.52
C ALA A 52 -25.39 -10.36 -15.44
N VAL A 53 -25.15 -11.67 -15.53
CA VAL A 53 -24.28 -12.40 -14.58
C VAL A 53 -22.83 -11.98 -14.76
N ASN A 54 -22.34 -11.95 -16.00
CA ASN A 54 -20.98 -11.54 -16.32
C ASN A 54 -20.72 -10.06 -15.93
N TYR A 55 -21.72 -9.20 -16.09
CA TYR A 55 -21.66 -7.81 -15.67
C TYR A 55 -21.55 -7.68 -14.14
N GLN A 56 -22.40 -8.41 -13.40
CA GLN A 56 -22.33 -8.44 -11.94
C GLN A 56 -21.00 -9.01 -11.44
N GLN A 57 -20.47 -10.04 -12.10
CA GLN A 57 -19.16 -10.60 -11.78
C GLN A 57 -18.03 -9.60 -12.04
N ALA A 58 -18.08 -8.83 -13.13
CA ALA A 58 -17.12 -7.78 -13.41
C ALA A 58 -17.17 -6.66 -12.35
N GLN A 59 -18.37 -6.25 -11.91
CA GLN A 59 -18.51 -5.29 -10.81
C GLN A 59 -17.89 -5.80 -9.50
N GLN A 60 -18.10 -7.08 -9.18
CA GLN A 60 -17.50 -7.70 -8.00
C GLN A 60 -15.97 -7.74 -8.09
N LEU A 61 -15.42 -8.16 -9.23
CA LEU A 61 -13.97 -8.23 -9.44
C LEU A 61 -13.29 -6.86 -9.32
N ILE A 62 -13.93 -5.80 -9.82
CA ILE A 62 -13.43 -4.42 -9.64
C ILE A 62 -13.37 -4.08 -8.14
N ASN A 63 -14.46 -4.33 -7.41
CA ASN A 63 -14.51 -4.03 -5.97
C ASN A 63 -13.48 -4.83 -5.17
N GLU A 64 -13.36 -6.13 -5.44
CA GLU A 64 -12.39 -7.01 -4.79
C GLU A 64 -10.96 -6.56 -5.08
N GLY A 65 -10.62 -6.31 -6.35
CA GLY A 65 -9.27 -5.89 -6.74
C GLY A 65 -8.83 -4.56 -6.11
N ILE A 66 -9.75 -3.60 -5.99
CA ILE A 66 -9.47 -2.32 -5.31
C ILE A 66 -9.22 -2.56 -3.83
N GLN A 67 -10.10 -3.34 -3.17
CA GLN A 67 -9.99 -3.59 -1.74
C GLN A 67 -8.70 -4.35 -1.41
N ASP A 68 -8.37 -5.39 -2.19
CA ASP A 68 -7.12 -6.13 -2.04
C ASP A 68 -5.90 -5.22 -2.23
N GLY A 69 -5.94 -4.33 -3.21
CA GLY A 69 -4.88 -3.34 -3.43
C GLY A 69 -4.67 -2.42 -2.22
N LYS A 70 -5.76 -1.91 -1.65
CA LYS A 70 -5.73 -1.07 -0.44
C LYS A 70 -5.19 -1.83 0.76
N ASP A 71 -5.60 -3.08 0.95
CA ASP A 71 -5.11 -3.94 2.02
C ASP A 71 -3.61 -4.20 1.91
N VAL A 72 -3.09 -4.43 0.70
CA VAL A 72 -1.65 -4.62 0.46
C VAL A 72 -0.88 -3.35 0.78
N ILE A 73 -1.37 -2.19 0.34
CA ILE A 73 -0.76 -0.89 0.64
C ILE A 73 -0.74 -0.63 2.15
N ALA A 74 -1.85 -0.89 2.85
CA ALA A 74 -1.95 -0.71 4.29
C ALA A 74 -0.98 -1.63 5.05
N ARG A 75 -0.84 -2.90 4.65
CA ARG A 75 0.14 -3.83 5.23
C ARG A 75 1.58 -3.37 4.99
N HIS A 76 1.88 -2.84 3.81
CA HIS A 76 3.20 -2.30 3.51
C HIS A 76 3.52 -1.08 4.37
N GLY A 77 2.56 -0.14 4.52
CA GLY A 77 2.71 1.02 5.41
C GLY A 77 2.99 0.61 6.85
N SER A 78 2.17 -0.30 7.40
CA SER A 78 2.38 -0.85 8.75
C SER A 78 3.75 -1.51 8.94
N THR A 79 4.24 -2.22 7.92
CA THR A 79 5.55 -2.90 7.98
C THR A 79 6.68 -1.88 7.97
N VAL A 80 6.58 -0.86 7.12
CA VAL A 80 7.53 0.26 7.04
C VAL A 80 7.59 1.03 8.36
N ASP A 81 6.44 1.37 8.93
CA ASP A 81 6.35 2.08 10.22
C ASP A 81 6.95 1.24 11.37
N THR A 82 6.64 -0.05 11.40
CA THR A 82 7.18 -0.97 12.41
C THR A 82 8.70 -1.10 12.29
N ALA A 83 9.21 -1.25 11.07
CA ALA A 83 10.65 -1.31 10.81
C ALA A 83 11.34 0.00 11.24
N SER A 84 10.75 1.15 10.89
CA SER A 84 11.17 2.49 11.32
C SER A 84 11.31 2.61 12.84
N SER A 85 10.26 2.25 13.57
CA SER A 85 10.27 2.28 15.04
C SER A 85 11.34 1.37 15.62
N ASN A 86 11.47 0.15 15.10
CA ASN A 86 12.47 -0.82 15.57
C ASN A 86 13.91 -0.33 15.32
N PHE A 87 14.18 0.29 14.16
CA PHE A 87 15.50 0.87 13.89
C PHE A 87 15.83 2.03 14.81
N SER A 88 14.88 2.93 15.05
CA SER A 88 15.07 4.06 15.97
C SER A 88 15.34 3.60 17.42
N ALA A 89 14.63 2.56 17.88
CA ALA A 89 14.82 2.00 19.21
C ALA A 89 16.17 1.29 19.35
N ALA A 90 16.60 0.55 18.32
CA ALA A 90 17.90 -0.11 18.28
C ALA A 90 19.05 0.92 18.30
N ASP A 91 18.94 2.00 17.54
CA ASP A 91 19.95 3.07 17.51
C ASP A 91 20.07 3.78 18.86
N LEU A 92 18.96 4.12 19.53
CA LEU A 92 18.98 4.69 20.89
C LEU A 92 19.65 3.76 21.91
N GLN A 93 19.40 2.45 21.80
CA GLN A 93 20.00 1.47 22.70
C GLN A 93 21.51 1.33 22.47
N VAL A 94 21.96 1.36 21.21
CA VAL A 94 23.38 1.31 20.83
C VAL A 94 24.07 2.62 21.19
N GLY A 95 23.47 3.78 20.92
CA GLY A 95 23.99 5.10 21.30
C GLY A 95 24.22 5.24 22.81
N ASN A 96 23.29 4.75 23.63
CA ASN A 96 23.47 4.69 25.08
C ASN A 96 24.59 3.74 25.51
N SER A 97 24.92 2.72 24.72
CA SER A 97 26.03 1.81 25.02
C SER A 97 27.41 2.42 24.76
N PHE A 98 27.51 3.43 23.89
CA PHE A 98 28.76 4.13 23.57
C PHE A 98 28.97 5.44 24.34
N GLY A 99 27.90 6.09 24.83
CA GLY A 99 27.98 7.32 25.64
C GLY A 99 28.31 7.12 27.13
N GLY A 100 28.50 5.87 27.56
CA GLY A 100 28.70 5.49 28.97
C GLY A 100 30.13 5.12 29.36
N VAL A 101 31.16 5.50 28.59
CA VAL A 101 32.59 5.26 28.91
C VAL A 101 33.34 6.56 29.10
#